data_AF-A0A7J6KQS0-F1
#
_entry.id   AF-A0A7J6KQS0-F1
#
_cell.length_a   1.000
_cell.length_b   1.000
_cell.length_c   1.000
_cell.angle_alpha   90.00
_cell.angle_beta   90.00
_cell.angle_gamma   90.00
#
_symmetry.space_group_name_H-M   'P 1'
#
loop_
_entity.id
_entity.type
_entity.pdbx_description
1 polymer ?
#
loop_
_entity_poly.entity_id
_entity_poly.type
_entity_poly.pdbx_seq_one_letter_code
_entity_poly.pdbx_strand_id
1 'polypeptide(L)'
;MPFPTSPRSAGISSALCAATGSSGVAVHSASRSPPMTKALYEKSINALACSEAGLRDCGAMISSLGISVLPDSKSAPLNSQVLPLALLPKPFPRERFDEVCELSGVIDKLIDNISTDPQWLVDSLQGVIGADDFTRKLVDVCREVYIEDGGREHASDIRLYLLRQDYLPTTVGNRLLQVEVNTVAAAFAGIVSRVSCLHRMTALAAFDGVAQFTLPENKVTNGFANAIAAANQAYNEKYGRNTHDICMVVEDGEDNECDQRFLESALLVNHSIAVHRRTLKQLAEQLLFDEKTKVVSIPNLVDPQRMTEISVFYFRAGYGPSHYTDDSCWDARKRIEQSAAVKCPSIPQQLAGTKKVQQLWYSDPSLMTRFGLTNEEADMMRQHFAVQVDPSTAEET
;
A
#
# COMPACT_ATOMS: atom_id res chain seq x y z
N MET A 1 -2.42 15.21 -63.40
CA MET A 1 -2.94 16.20 -62.44
C MET A 1 -1.84 16.50 -61.44
N PRO A 2 -1.29 17.73 -61.36
CA PRO A 2 -0.39 18.11 -60.29
C PRO A 2 -1.17 18.76 -59.14
N PHE A 3 -0.91 18.33 -57.91
CA PHE A 3 -1.32 19.06 -56.71
C PHE A 3 -0.27 20.12 -56.36
N PRO A 4 -0.68 21.29 -55.83
CA PRO A 4 0.20 22.44 -55.64
C PRO A 4 0.95 22.42 -54.31
N THR A 5 1.97 23.28 -54.27
CA THR A 5 3.02 23.43 -53.28
C THR A 5 2.75 24.54 -52.24
N SER A 6 3.32 24.32 -51.05
CA SER A 6 3.92 25.30 -50.10
C SER A 6 3.01 25.92 -49.00
N PRO A 7 3.53 26.58 -47.94
CA PRO A 7 4.85 26.47 -47.28
C PRO A 7 4.87 26.65 -45.72
N ARG A 8 6.03 26.30 -45.15
CA ARG A 8 6.84 26.99 -44.10
C ARG A 8 6.47 26.99 -42.60
N SER A 9 7.55 26.65 -41.90
CA SER A 9 7.97 26.73 -40.50
C SER A 9 8.09 28.13 -39.88
N ALA A 10 7.76 28.23 -38.60
CA ALA A 10 8.46 28.97 -37.53
C ALA A 10 7.90 28.39 -36.20
N GLY A 11 8.66 27.89 -35.24
CA GLY A 11 9.77 28.54 -34.55
C GLY A 11 9.32 28.80 -33.11
N ILE A 12 9.44 27.80 -32.23
CA ILE A 12 9.09 27.88 -30.80
C ILE A 12 10.30 28.44 -30.05
N SER A 13 10.14 29.55 -29.32
CA SER A 13 11.03 29.88 -28.21
C SER A 13 10.38 30.83 -27.18
N SER A 14 10.37 30.36 -25.93
CA SER A 14 10.61 31.06 -24.66
C SER A 14 10.05 32.47 -24.40
N ALA A 15 9.21 32.60 -23.37
CA ALA A 15 9.30 33.70 -22.41
C ALA A 15 8.69 33.30 -21.05
N LEU A 16 9.54 33.33 -20.03
CA LEU A 16 9.24 33.15 -18.60
C LEU A 16 8.89 34.52 -17.98
N CYS A 17 8.08 34.49 -16.92
CA CYS A 17 7.98 35.46 -15.81
C CYS A 17 7.67 36.95 -16.10
N ALA A 18 6.49 37.40 -15.65
CA ALA A 18 6.32 38.33 -14.51
C ALA A 18 4.96 39.07 -14.65
N ALA A 19 4.00 38.76 -13.77
CA ALA A 19 2.86 39.63 -13.51
C ALA A 19 2.48 39.54 -12.03
N THR A 20 3.02 40.47 -11.27
CA THR A 20 2.64 40.80 -9.90
C THR A 20 1.30 41.54 -9.88
N GLY A 21 0.42 41.17 -8.95
CA GLY A 21 -0.38 42.15 -8.21
C GLY A 21 -1.88 42.27 -8.52
N SER A 22 -2.67 41.86 -7.53
CA SER A 22 -4.04 42.28 -7.19
C SER A 22 -5.19 41.81 -8.09
N SER A 23 -5.86 40.74 -7.66
CA SER A 23 -7.31 40.63 -7.79
C SER A 23 -7.86 39.94 -6.54
N GLY A 24 -8.87 40.57 -5.94
CA GLY A 24 -9.45 40.15 -4.66
C GLY A 24 -10.06 38.75 -4.73
N VAL A 25 -9.78 37.97 -3.69
CA VAL A 25 -10.44 36.68 -3.48
C VAL A 25 -11.90 36.96 -3.12
N ALA A 26 -12.78 36.85 -4.10
CA ALA A 26 -14.19 36.63 -3.83
C ALA A 26 -14.33 35.23 -3.23
N VAL A 27 -14.56 35.16 -1.92
CA VAL A 27 -14.97 33.93 -1.24
C VAL A 27 -16.35 33.57 -1.78
N HIS A 28 -16.40 32.76 -2.84
CA HIS A 28 -17.63 32.09 -3.21
C HIS A 28 -17.98 31.11 -2.09
N SER A 29 -18.98 31.45 -1.29
CA SER A 29 -19.67 30.51 -0.43
C SER A 29 -20.23 29.40 -1.32
N ALA A 30 -19.54 28.26 -1.37
CA ALA A 30 -20.08 27.06 -1.99
C ALA A 30 -21.38 26.72 -1.27
N SER A 31 -22.52 26.92 -1.94
CA SER A 31 -23.81 26.47 -1.45
C SER A 31 -23.70 24.96 -1.24
N ARG A 32 -23.72 24.49 0.00
CA ARG A 32 -23.73 23.05 0.31
C ARG A 32 -25.04 22.47 -0.22
N SER A 33 -24.97 21.80 -1.36
CA SER A 33 -26.08 21.04 -1.92
C SER A 33 -26.49 19.90 -0.96
N PRO A 34 -27.78 19.56 -0.87
CA PRO A 34 -28.27 18.53 0.04
C PRO A 34 -27.70 17.14 -0.31
N PRO A 35 -27.51 16.25 0.70
CA PRO A 35 -26.91 14.94 0.49
C PRO A 35 -27.78 14.03 -0.39
N MET A 36 -27.14 13.14 -1.16
CA MET A 36 -27.80 12.06 -1.91
C MET A 36 -28.68 11.25 -0.96
N THR A 37 -29.99 11.19 -1.24
CA THR A 37 -30.90 10.39 -0.43
C THR A 37 -30.72 8.92 -0.77
N LYS A 38 -30.81 8.05 0.24
CA LYS A 38 -30.81 6.58 0.07
C LYS A 38 -31.79 6.12 -1.02
N ALA A 39 -32.95 6.78 -1.12
CA ALA A 39 -33.97 6.50 -2.13
C ALA A 39 -33.51 6.79 -3.57
N LEU A 40 -32.76 7.88 -3.80
CA LEU A 40 -32.24 8.19 -5.13
C LEU A 40 -31.17 7.17 -5.56
N TYR A 41 -30.29 6.79 -4.63
CA TYR A 41 -29.29 5.74 -4.85
C TYR A 41 -29.92 4.40 -5.21
N GLU A 42 -30.91 3.95 -4.43
CA GLU A 42 -31.63 2.69 -4.68
C GLU A 42 -32.38 2.72 -6.01
N LYS A 43 -33.01 3.85 -6.37
CA LYS A 43 -33.68 4.01 -7.66
C LYS A 43 -32.71 3.84 -8.84
N SER A 44 -31.55 4.49 -8.79
CA SER A 44 -30.56 4.41 -9.87
C SER A 44 -29.92 3.04 -9.99
N ILE A 45 -29.63 2.36 -8.88
CA ILE A 45 -29.17 0.95 -8.91
C ILE A 45 -30.21 0.07 -9.58
N ASN A 46 -31.47 0.17 -9.18
CA ASN A 46 -32.54 -0.66 -9.74
C ASN A 46 -32.73 -0.41 -11.24
N ALA A 47 -32.60 0.85 -11.69
CA ALA A 47 -32.67 1.18 -13.10
C ALA A 47 -31.49 0.58 -13.89
N LEU A 48 -30.26 0.70 -13.37
CA LEU A 48 -29.06 0.15 -14.03
C LEU A 48 -29.07 -1.38 -14.06
N ALA A 49 -29.48 -2.03 -12.97
CA ALA A 49 -29.55 -3.49 -12.86
C ALA A 49 -30.55 -4.11 -13.85
N CYS A 50 -31.59 -3.37 -14.25
CA CYS A 50 -32.57 -3.81 -15.23
C CYS A 50 -32.15 -3.54 -16.70
N SER A 51 -31.01 -2.88 -16.94
CA SER A 51 -30.55 -2.52 -18.28
C SER A 51 -29.42 -3.44 -18.75
N GLU A 52 -29.74 -4.41 -19.63
CA GLU A 52 -28.75 -5.31 -20.20
C GLU A 52 -27.63 -4.56 -20.95
N ALA A 53 -27.99 -3.52 -21.72
CA ALA A 53 -27.03 -2.65 -22.39
C ALA A 53 -26.14 -1.90 -21.38
N GLY A 54 -26.73 -1.37 -20.30
CA GLY A 54 -25.98 -0.67 -19.25
C GLY A 54 -25.00 -1.59 -18.51
N LEU A 55 -25.42 -2.82 -18.21
CA LEU A 55 -24.54 -3.83 -17.60
C LEU A 55 -23.41 -4.25 -18.53
N ARG A 56 -23.70 -4.45 -19.83
CA ARG A 56 -22.68 -4.73 -20.85
C ARG A 56 -21.65 -3.60 -20.95
N ASP A 57 -22.10 -2.34 -20.98
CA ASP A 57 -21.22 -1.18 -21.07
C ASP A 57 -20.35 -1.05 -19.82
N CYS A 58 -20.91 -1.27 -18.63
CA CYS A 58 -20.12 -1.34 -17.40
C CYS A 58 -19.05 -2.44 -17.48
N GLY A 59 -19.40 -3.63 -17.95
CA GLY A 59 -18.45 -4.74 -18.16
C GLY A 59 -17.31 -4.35 -19.09
N ALA A 60 -17.61 -3.69 -20.21
CA ALA A 60 -16.59 -3.21 -21.15
C ALA A 60 -15.68 -2.13 -20.52
N MET A 61 -16.25 -1.20 -19.74
CA MET A 61 -15.47 -0.20 -19.01
C MET A 61 -14.53 -0.83 -17.99
N ILE A 62 -15.03 -1.79 -17.21
CA ILE A 62 -14.25 -2.51 -16.20
C ILE A 62 -13.04 -3.20 -16.85
N SER A 63 -13.26 -3.91 -17.97
CA SER A 63 -12.19 -4.52 -18.76
C SER A 63 -11.21 -3.48 -19.31
N SER A 64 -11.70 -2.35 -19.84
CA SER A 64 -10.83 -1.29 -20.37
C SER A 64 -9.95 -0.61 -19.31
N LEU A 65 -10.38 -0.63 -18.06
CA LEU A 65 -9.65 -0.09 -16.92
C LEU A 65 -8.70 -1.12 -16.27
N GLY A 66 -8.68 -2.37 -16.77
CA GLY A 66 -7.86 -3.45 -16.25
C GLY A 66 -8.21 -3.85 -14.81
N ILE A 67 -9.46 -3.70 -14.40
CA ILE A 67 -9.94 -4.13 -13.08
C ILE A 67 -10.17 -5.64 -13.13
N SER A 68 -9.09 -6.40 -12.99
CA SER A 68 -9.08 -7.84 -13.21
C SER A 68 -8.07 -8.57 -12.34
N VAL A 69 -8.23 -9.89 -12.26
CA VAL A 69 -7.34 -10.86 -11.60
C VAL A 69 -6.99 -11.98 -12.59
N LEU A 70 -5.95 -12.73 -12.28
CA LEU A 70 -5.44 -13.86 -13.04
C LEU A 70 -5.53 -15.15 -12.20
N PRO A 71 -6.74 -15.69 -11.94
CA PRO A 71 -6.97 -16.74 -10.93
C PRO A 71 -6.26 -18.09 -11.21
N ASP A 72 -5.77 -18.28 -12.43
CA ASP A 72 -5.03 -19.46 -12.84
C ASP A 72 -3.61 -19.06 -13.26
N SER A 73 -3.01 -18.10 -12.57
CA SER A 73 -1.74 -17.45 -12.94
C SER A 73 -0.59 -18.43 -13.29
N LYS A 74 -0.57 -19.63 -12.70
CA LYS A 74 0.39 -20.70 -13.03
C LYS A 74 0.03 -21.50 -14.28
N SER A 75 -1.23 -21.95 -14.41
CA SER A 75 -1.67 -22.89 -15.45
C SER A 75 -2.20 -22.20 -16.70
N ALA A 76 -2.75 -21.00 -16.55
CA ALA A 76 -3.30 -20.16 -17.62
C ALA A 76 -3.01 -18.68 -17.33
N PRO A 77 -1.74 -18.23 -17.47
CA PRO A 77 -1.28 -16.88 -17.09
C PRO A 77 -1.96 -15.72 -17.84
N LEU A 78 -2.68 -16.02 -18.94
CA LEU A 78 -3.44 -15.03 -19.71
C LEU A 78 -4.94 -15.09 -19.43
N ASN A 79 -5.40 -15.98 -18.54
CA ASN A 79 -6.80 -16.09 -18.14
C ASN A 79 -7.16 -14.96 -17.18
N SER A 80 -7.58 -13.81 -17.74
CA SER A 80 -8.01 -12.66 -16.97
C SER A 80 -9.50 -12.71 -16.68
N GLN A 81 -9.87 -12.49 -15.43
CA GLN A 81 -11.25 -12.38 -14.99
C GLN A 81 -11.51 -11.05 -14.32
N VAL A 82 -12.66 -10.47 -14.60
CA VAL A 82 -13.11 -9.23 -13.96
C VAL A 82 -13.25 -9.47 -12.45
N LEU A 83 -12.71 -8.54 -11.66
CA LEU A 83 -12.81 -8.60 -10.21
C LEU A 83 -14.27 -8.31 -9.77
N PRO A 84 -14.84 -9.06 -8.81
CA PRO A 84 -16.13 -8.69 -8.23
C PRO A 84 -16.09 -7.26 -7.66
N LEU A 85 -17.00 -6.40 -8.11
CA LEU A 85 -17.02 -4.99 -7.67
C LEU A 85 -18.45 -4.44 -7.62
N ALA A 86 -18.66 -3.45 -6.75
CA ALA A 86 -19.90 -2.68 -6.74
C ALA A 86 -19.93 -1.75 -7.96
N LEU A 87 -21.00 -1.77 -8.76
CA LEU A 87 -21.11 -0.89 -9.94
C LEU A 87 -21.20 0.60 -9.58
N LEU A 88 -21.81 0.92 -8.44
CA LEU A 88 -21.97 2.27 -7.94
C LEU A 88 -21.37 2.42 -6.54
N PRO A 89 -20.78 3.58 -6.22
CA PRO A 89 -20.21 3.85 -4.90
C PRO A 89 -21.30 3.90 -3.83
N LYS A 90 -21.01 3.40 -2.63
CA LYS A 90 -21.94 3.50 -1.49
C LYS A 90 -21.83 4.88 -0.84
N PRO A 91 -22.95 5.56 -0.50
CA PRO A 91 -22.91 6.77 0.31
C PRO A 91 -22.23 6.52 1.67
N PHE A 92 -21.35 7.43 2.07
CA PHE A 92 -20.60 7.33 3.33
C PHE A 92 -20.59 8.68 4.06
N PRO A 93 -20.72 8.72 5.41
CA PRO A 93 -20.71 9.97 6.16
C PRO A 93 -19.36 10.69 6.04
N ARG A 94 -19.37 11.94 5.56
CA ARG A 94 -18.15 12.75 5.37
C ARG A 94 -17.34 12.89 6.65
N GLU A 95 -18.00 13.22 7.75
CA GLU A 95 -17.33 13.40 9.05
C GLU A 95 -16.54 12.16 9.47
N ARG A 96 -17.11 10.96 9.28
CA ARG A 96 -16.46 9.69 9.60
C ARG A 96 -15.30 9.38 8.65
N PHE A 97 -15.39 9.79 7.38
CA PHE A 97 -14.30 9.64 6.43
C PHE A 97 -13.12 10.54 6.80
N ASP A 98 -13.39 11.83 7.06
CA ASP A 98 -12.37 12.80 7.43
C ASP A 98 -11.67 12.41 8.75
N GLU A 99 -12.43 11.91 9.74
CA GLU A 99 -11.93 11.41 11.03
C GLU A 99 -10.85 10.32 10.86
N VAL A 100 -11.11 9.26 10.06
CA VAL A 100 -10.09 8.20 9.86
C VAL A 100 -8.95 8.62 8.94
N CYS A 101 -9.18 9.60 8.06
CA CYS A 101 -8.09 10.21 7.29
C CYS A 101 -7.11 10.98 8.20
N GLU A 102 -7.62 11.71 9.19
CA GLU A 102 -6.79 12.40 10.20
C GLU A 102 -6.06 11.40 11.10
N LEU A 103 -6.74 10.32 11.52
CA LEU A 103 -6.15 9.27 12.35
C LEU A 103 -5.01 8.49 11.66
N SER A 104 -5.01 8.43 10.33
CA SER A 104 -4.02 7.65 9.57
C SER A 104 -2.59 7.99 9.98
N GLY A 105 -2.24 9.29 10.03
CA GLY A 105 -0.88 9.73 10.37
C GLY A 105 -0.49 9.44 11.82
N VAL A 106 -1.47 9.39 12.73
CA VAL A 106 -1.26 9.05 14.14
C VAL A 106 -0.86 7.58 14.28
N ILE A 107 -1.56 6.68 13.58
CA ILE A 107 -1.24 5.26 13.58
C ILE A 107 0.09 4.99 12.86
N ASP A 108 0.36 5.69 11.76
CA ASP A 108 1.63 5.56 11.04
C ASP A 108 2.82 5.92 11.94
N LYS A 109 2.70 7.02 12.70
CA LYS A 109 3.68 7.44 13.72
C LYS A 109 3.86 6.39 14.81
N LEU A 110 2.77 5.82 15.33
CA LEU A 110 2.82 4.77 16.36
C LEU A 110 3.53 3.52 15.84
N ILE A 111 3.18 3.05 14.64
CA ILE A 111 3.82 1.90 13.98
C ILE A 111 5.32 2.16 13.75
N ASP A 112 5.70 3.35 13.29
CA ASP A 112 7.12 3.69 13.08
C ASP A 112 7.89 3.61 14.39
N ASN A 113 7.40 4.26 15.45
CA ASN A 113 8.04 4.28 16.76
C ASN A 113 8.10 2.90 17.43
N ILE A 114 7.10 2.04 17.22
CA ILE A 114 7.16 0.65 17.69
C ILE A 114 8.23 -0.13 16.95
N SER A 115 8.31 0.05 15.63
CA SER A 115 9.26 -0.70 14.80
C SER A 115 10.73 -0.39 15.16
N THR A 116 11.01 0.75 15.80
CA THR A 116 12.36 1.13 16.23
C THR A 116 12.76 0.57 17.60
N ASP A 117 11.88 -0.20 18.25
CA ASP A 117 12.18 -0.98 19.47
C ASP A 117 12.06 -2.51 19.19
N PRO A 118 13.01 -3.11 18.43
CA PRO A 118 13.00 -4.55 18.12
C PRO A 118 12.99 -5.43 19.37
N GLN A 119 13.66 -5.00 20.45
CA GLN A 119 13.68 -5.74 21.70
C GLN A 119 12.28 -5.85 22.29
N TRP A 120 11.55 -4.74 22.40
CA TRP A 120 10.18 -4.75 22.87
C TRP A 120 9.25 -5.60 21.99
N LEU A 121 9.41 -5.55 20.66
CA LEU A 121 8.64 -6.38 19.73
C LEU A 121 8.85 -7.87 20.00
N VAL A 122 10.11 -8.29 20.13
CA VAL A 122 10.47 -9.68 20.43
C VAL A 122 9.93 -10.12 21.78
N ASP A 123 10.02 -9.27 22.80
CA ASP A 123 9.52 -9.58 24.15
C ASP A 123 7.98 -9.67 24.19
N SER A 124 7.31 -8.79 23.46
CA SER A 124 5.84 -8.75 23.36
C SER A 124 5.24 -9.97 22.65
N LEU A 125 6.04 -10.69 21.87
CA LEU A 125 5.61 -11.83 21.08
C LEU A 125 6.03 -13.19 21.68
N GLN A 126 6.67 -13.23 22.85
CA GLN A 126 7.12 -14.49 23.48
C GLN A 126 5.98 -15.50 23.67
N GLY A 127 4.79 -15.02 24.06
CA GLY A 127 3.60 -15.88 24.20
C GLY A 127 3.06 -16.43 22.87
N VAL A 128 3.37 -15.78 21.75
CA VAL A 128 2.90 -16.18 20.41
C VAL A 128 3.84 -17.21 19.78
N ILE A 129 5.15 -17.00 19.88
CA ILE A 129 6.15 -17.87 19.21
C ILE A 129 6.17 -19.31 19.73
N GLY A 130 5.60 -19.57 20.91
CA GLY A 130 5.41 -20.94 21.42
C GLY A 130 4.32 -21.73 20.69
N ALA A 131 3.40 -21.05 20.01
CA ALA A 131 2.26 -21.65 19.33
C ALA A 131 2.26 -21.45 17.80
N ASP A 132 3.02 -20.48 17.27
CA ASP A 132 3.09 -20.20 15.84
C ASP A 132 4.54 -20.18 15.31
N ASP A 133 4.87 -21.21 14.54
CA ASP A 133 6.19 -21.38 13.90
C ASP A 133 6.52 -20.28 12.90
N PHE A 134 5.52 -19.71 12.23
CA PHE A 134 5.75 -18.63 11.26
C PHE A 134 6.20 -17.36 11.96
N THR A 135 5.46 -16.92 12.99
CA THR A 135 5.87 -15.77 13.81
C THR A 135 7.19 -16.03 14.52
N ARG A 136 7.44 -17.25 14.99
CA ARG A 136 8.74 -17.64 15.58
C ARG A 136 9.89 -17.37 14.62
N LYS A 137 9.82 -17.83 13.37
CA LYS A 137 10.87 -17.59 12.38
C LYS A 137 11.05 -16.10 12.04
N LEU A 138 9.99 -15.29 12.02
CA LEU A 138 10.12 -13.84 11.87
C LEU A 138 10.84 -13.19 13.08
N VAL A 139 10.51 -13.64 14.29
CA VAL A 139 11.17 -13.19 15.53
C VAL A 139 12.64 -13.61 15.56
N ASP A 140 12.97 -14.81 15.10
CA ASP A 140 14.36 -15.28 15.01
C ASP A 140 15.18 -14.40 14.07
N VAL A 141 14.66 -14.09 12.87
CA VAL A 141 15.30 -13.12 11.96
C VAL A 141 15.42 -11.74 12.61
N CYS A 142 14.41 -11.29 13.36
CA CYS A 142 14.47 -10.01 14.07
C CYS A 142 15.62 -9.98 15.09
N ARG A 143 15.75 -11.03 15.91
CA ARG A 143 16.82 -11.16 16.91
C ARG A 143 18.19 -11.16 16.25
N GLU A 144 18.39 -12.03 15.27
CA GLU A 144 19.68 -12.20 14.58
C GLU A 144 20.15 -10.92 13.87
N VAL A 145 19.23 -10.09 13.37
CA VAL A 145 19.59 -8.89 12.58
C VAL A 145 19.67 -7.63 13.43
N TYR A 146 18.80 -7.47 14.42
CA TYR A 146 18.58 -6.20 15.11
C TYR A 146 18.99 -6.20 16.58
N ILE A 147 19.25 -7.37 17.19
CA ILE A 147 19.49 -7.47 18.65
C ILE A 147 20.85 -8.12 18.93
N GLU A 148 21.12 -9.27 18.34
CA GLU A 148 22.32 -10.05 18.59
C GLU A 148 23.57 -9.40 17.96
N ASP A 149 24.75 -9.69 18.52
CA ASP A 149 26.07 -9.26 18.00
C ASP A 149 26.22 -7.76 17.71
N GLY A 150 25.58 -6.91 18.53
CA GLY A 150 25.57 -5.45 18.30
C GLY A 150 24.70 -5.06 17.12
N GLY A 151 23.53 -5.71 17.02
CA GLY A 151 22.60 -5.70 15.90
C GLY A 151 22.29 -4.33 15.29
N ARG A 152 21.79 -4.36 14.06
CA ARG A 152 21.48 -3.19 13.26
C ARG A 152 20.54 -2.24 13.99
N GLU A 153 20.86 -0.96 14.01
CA GLU A 153 19.99 0.07 14.58
C GLU A 153 18.87 0.46 13.59
N HIS A 154 17.68 -0.10 13.75
CA HIS A 154 16.54 0.20 12.87
C HIS A 154 16.12 1.68 12.89
N ALA A 155 16.34 2.39 14.00
CA ALA A 155 16.08 3.82 14.12
C ALA A 155 16.91 4.67 13.14
N SER A 156 18.09 4.18 12.76
CA SER A 156 19.02 4.81 11.82
C SER A 156 18.77 4.41 10.35
N ASP A 157 17.82 3.53 10.07
CA ASP A 157 17.47 3.09 8.72
C ASP A 157 16.59 4.10 7.96
N ILE A 158 16.67 4.02 6.63
CA ILE A 158 15.61 4.56 5.77
C ILE A 158 14.45 3.57 5.87
N ARG A 159 13.31 4.03 6.39
CA ARG A 159 12.13 3.20 6.62
C ARG A 159 11.01 3.62 5.68
N LEU A 160 10.52 2.68 4.88
CA LEU A 160 9.40 2.88 3.96
C LEU A 160 8.17 2.13 4.47
N TYR A 161 7.03 2.82 4.47
CA TYR A 161 5.75 2.29 4.92
C TYR A 161 4.71 2.45 3.81
N LEU A 162 4.11 1.33 3.40
CA LEU A 162 2.95 1.30 2.50
C LEU A 162 1.83 0.55 3.23
N LEU A 163 1.14 1.28 4.12
CA LEU A 163 0.19 0.74 5.08
C LEU A 163 -1.25 0.80 4.56
N ARG A 164 -2.10 -0.07 5.10
CA ARG A 164 -3.56 0.05 4.97
C ARG A 164 -4.21 -0.17 6.33
N GLN A 165 -5.09 0.75 6.71
CA GLN A 165 -5.80 0.71 7.98
C GLN A 165 -7.28 0.45 7.68
N ASP A 166 -7.81 -0.66 8.19
CA ASP A 166 -9.13 -1.15 7.82
C ASP A 166 -10.12 -0.90 8.97
N TYR A 167 -11.28 -0.33 8.63
CA TYR A 167 -12.31 0.08 9.58
C TYR A 167 -13.68 -0.46 9.19
N LEU A 168 -14.50 -0.80 10.18
CA LEU A 168 -15.90 -1.17 9.99
C LEU A 168 -16.84 -0.26 10.81
N PRO A 169 -17.98 0.18 10.24
CA PRO A 169 -18.96 0.96 10.98
C PRO A 169 -19.76 0.10 11.96
N THR A 170 -20.01 0.63 13.16
CA THR A 170 -20.98 0.07 14.11
C THR A 170 -22.41 0.24 13.59
N THR A 171 -23.29 -0.68 13.99
CA THR A 171 -24.72 -0.59 13.68
C THR A 171 -25.41 0.57 14.41
N VAL A 172 -24.89 0.96 15.57
CA VAL A 172 -25.39 2.06 16.40
C VAL A 172 -24.37 3.20 16.39
N GLY A 173 -24.81 4.40 15.99
CA GLY A 173 -24.00 5.62 16.03
C GLY A 173 -22.96 5.77 14.92
N ASN A 174 -22.83 4.81 13.99
CA ASN A 174 -21.89 4.82 12.85
C ASN A 174 -20.44 5.13 13.26
N ARG A 175 -19.99 4.68 14.44
CA ARG A 175 -18.58 4.78 14.83
C ARG A 175 -17.78 3.84 13.95
N LEU A 176 -16.58 4.25 13.53
CA LEU A 176 -15.68 3.38 12.80
C LEU A 176 -14.79 2.66 13.79
N LEU A 177 -14.82 1.33 13.79
CA LEU A 177 -13.92 0.52 14.62
C LEU A 177 -12.81 -0.05 13.75
N GLN A 178 -11.58 0.12 14.18
CA GLN A 178 -10.42 -0.44 13.51
C GLN A 178 -10.43 -1.96 13.63
N VAL A 179 -10.31 -2.64 12.50
CA VAL A 179 -10.23 -4.09 12.39
C VAL A 179 -8.78 -4.55 12.36
N GLU A 180 -7.95 -3.84 11.60
CA GLU A 180 -6.54 -4.17 11.45
C GLU A 180 -5.72 -3.02 10.85
N VAL A 181 -4.41 -3.11 11.08
CA VAL A 181 -3.38 -2.30 10.42
C VAL A 181 -2.49 -3.26 9.63
N ASN A 182 -2.62 -3.23 8.31
CA ASN A 182 -1.84 -4.04 7.40
C ASN A 182 -0.50 -3.37 7.12
N THR A 183 0.59 -3.93 7.67
CA THR A 183 1.96 -3.42 7.47
C THR A 183 2.74 -4.15 6.38
N VAL A 184 2.23 -5.28 5.89
CA VAL A 184 2.85 -6.08 4.83
C VAL A 184 1.85 -6.31 3.70
N ALA A 185 2.33 -6.22 2.46
CA ALA A 185 1.57 -6.57 1.26
C ALA A 185 0.15 -5.96 1.17
N ALA A 186 0.00 -4.68 1.53
CA ALA A 186 -1.26 -3.96 1.41
C ALA A 186 -1.76 -3.93 -0.06
N ALA A 187 -2.69 -4.84 -0.36
CA ALA A 187 -3.29 -4.99 -1.68
C ALA A 187 -4.19 -3.81 -2.11
N PHE A 188 -4.47 -3.78 -3.42
CA PHE A 188 -5.46 -2.93 -4.10
C PHE A 188 -5.06 -1.48 -4.33
N ALA A 189 -3.83 -1.08 -4.03
CA ALA A 189 -3.34 0.27 -4.35
C ALA A 189 -3.39 0.59 -5.86
N GLY A 190 -3.20 -0.41 -6.74
CA GLY A 190 -3.36 -0.25 -8.18
C GLY A 190 -4.82 -0.22 -8.62
N ILE A 191 -5.59 -1.22 -8.18
CA ILE A 191 -6.97 -1.43 -8.64
C ILE A 191 -7.94 -0.38 -8.09
N VAL A 192 -7.81 0.06 -6.84
CA VAL A 192 -8.80 0.96 -6.21
C VAL A 192 -8.87 2.34 -6.89
N SER A 193 -7.74 2.84 -7.41
CA SER A 193 -7.71 4.06 -8.23
C SER A 193 -8.55 3.91 -9.50
N ARG A 194 -8.55 2.70 -10.11
CA ARG A 194 -9.35 2.37 -11.30
C ARG A 194 -10.82 2.20 -10.95
N VAL A 195 -11.14 1.58 -9.82
CA VAL A 195 -12.53 1.50 -9.31
C VAL A 195 -13.09 2.89 -9.03
N SER A 196 -12.30 3.79 -8.43
CA SER A 196 -12.71 5.19 -8.23
C SER A 196 -12.99 5.90 -9.57
N CYS A 197 -12.17 5.64 -10.61
CA CYS A 197 -12.41 6.14 -11.96
C CYS A 197 -13.73 5.59 -12.56
N LEU A 198 -13.94 4.27 -12.46
CA LEU A 198 -15.19 3.62 -12.91
C LEU A 198 -16.41 4.21 -12.20
N HIS A 199 -16.37 4.36 -10.87
CA HIS A 199 -17.46 4.94 -10.09
C HIS A 199 -17.75 6.38 -10.48
N ARG A 200 -16.72 7.15 -10.84
CA ARG A 200 -16.91 8.49 -11.38
C ARG A 200 -17.65 8.43 -12.72
N MET A 201 -17.20 7.59 -13.65
CA MET A 201 -17.84 7.44 -14.96
C MET A 201 -19.29 6.95 -14.86
N THR A 202 -19.54 5.91 -14.08
CA THR A 202 -20.85 5.30 -13.90
C THR A 202 -21.81 6.20 -13.13
N ALA A 203 -21.36 6.92 -12.09
CA ALA A 203 -22.19 7.89 -11.40
C ALA A 203 -22.53 9.09 -12.31
N LEU A 204 -21.61 9.55 -13.15
CA LEU A 204 -21.91 10.60 -14.13
C LEU A 204 -22.97 10.16 -15.16
N ALA A 205 -23.00 8.87 -15.51
CA ALA A 205 -23.95 8.31 -16.48
C ALA A 205 -25.31 7.91 -15.86
N ALA A 206 -25.33 7.44 -14.61
CA ALA A 206 -26.52 6.90 -13.94
C ALA A 206 -27.38 7.96 -13.21
N PHE A 207 -26.86 9.17 -13.02
CA PHE A 207 -27.57 10.27 -12.38
C PHE A 207 -27.65 11.44 -13.37
N ASP A 208 -28.86 11.75 -13.88
CA ASP A 208 -29.12 12.97 -14.64
C ASP A 208 -28.66 14.20 -13.83
N GLY A 209 -27.51 14.78 -14.19
CA GLY A 209 -26.99 16.01 -13.59
C GLY A 209 -25.92 15.81 -12.51
N VAL A 210 -24.68 16.07 -12.91
CA VAL A 210 -23.40 15.98 -12.20
C VAL A 210 -23.25 17.00 -11.04
N ALA A 211 -24.19 17.04 -10.10
CA ALA A 211 -24.15 18.03 -9.00
C ALA A 211 -24.28 17.47 -7.59
N GLN A 212 -24.65 16.19 -7.39
CA GLN A 212 -25.12 15.72 -6.08
C GLN A 212 -24.22 14.70 -5.37
N PHE A 213 -22.99 14.47 -5.85
CA PHE A 213 -22.04 13.58 -5.16
C PHE A 213 -20.60 14.12 -5.16
N THR A 214 -19.90 13.92 -4.05
CA THR A 214 -18.45 14.13 -3.97
C THR A 214 -17.78 12.76 -3.88
N LEU A 215 -17.15 12.33 -4.97
CA LEU A 215 -16.24 11.18 -4.94
C LEU A 215 -14.83 11.70 -4.64
N PRO A 216 -14.25 11.34 -3.48
CA PRO A 216 -12.88 11.73 -3.16
C PRO A 216 -11.94 11.22 -4.25
N GLU A 217 -10.92 11.99 -4.52
CA GLU A 217 -9.87 11.55 -5.42
C GLU A 217 -9.07 10.43 -4.76
N ASN A 218 -8.81 9.34 -5.51
CA ASN A 218 -7.98 8.25 -5.03
C ASN A 218 -6.76 8.11 -5.94
N LYS A 219 -5.61 8.58 -5.43
CA LYS A 219 -4.32 8.61 -6.11
C LYS A 219 -3.31 7.65 -5.49
N VAL A 220 -3.78 6.64 -4.74
CA VAL A 220 -2.91 5.78 -3.92
C VAL A 220 -1.82 5.08 -4.73
N THR A 221 -2.09 4.70 -6.00
CA THR A 221 -1.06 4.13 -6.89
C THR A 221 0.13 5.07 -7.07
N ASN A 222 -0.13 6.34 -7.34
CA ASN A 222 0.91 7.36 -7.51
C ASN A 222 1.55 7.72 -6.16
N GLY A 223 0.76 7.75 -5.08
CA GLY A 223 1.29 7.96 -3.72
C GLY A 223 2.31 6.88 -3.34
N PHE A 224 2.00 5.62 -3.59
CA PHE A 224 2.91 4.49 -3.34
C PHE A 224 4.14 4.56 -4.26
N ALA A 225 3.96 4.89 -5.55
CA ALA A 225 5.08 5.07 -6.47
C ALA A 225 6.02 6.20 -6.01
N ASN A 226 5.47 7.34 -5.59
CA ASN A 226 6.23 8.47 -5.06
C ASN A 226 7.01 8.08 -3.80
N ALA A 227 6.40 7.33 -2.89
CA ALA A 227 7.05 6.89 -1.65
C ALA A 227 8.21 5.92 -1.92
N ILE A 228 8.03 4.95 -2.83
CA ILE A 228 9.11 4.04 -3.26
C ILE A 228 10.23 4.83 -3.97
N ALA A 229 9.88 5.80 -4.82
CA ALA A 229 10.86 6.64 -5.49
C ALA A 229 11.68 7.48 -4.51
N ALA A 230 11.04 8.06 -3.49
CA ALA A 230 11.71 8.78 -2.42
C ALA A 230 12.65 7.86 -1.62
N ALA A 231 12.24 6.61 -1.35
CA ALA A 231 13.09 5.63 -0.69
C ALA A 231 14.31 5.22 -1.54
N ASN A 232 14.13 5.03 -2.86
CA ASN A 232 15.23 4.80 -3.80
C ASN A 232 16.21 5.98 -3.82
N GLN A 233 15.70 7.22 -3.87
CA GLN A 233 16.52 8.42 -3.82
C GLN A 233 17.30 8.51 -2.50
N ALA A 234 16.63 8.32 -1.36
CA ALA A 234 17.28 8.35 -0.06
C ALA A 234 18.37 7.27 0.07
N TYR A 235 18.14 6.07 -0.49
CA TYR A 235 19.15 5.01 -0.54
C TYR A 235 20.38 5.47 -1.35
N ASN A 236 20.16 6.02 -2.55
CA ASN A 236 21.24 6.49 -3.41
C ASN A 236 22.05 7.62 -2.74
N GLU A 237 21.39 8.57 -2.10
CA GLU A 237 22.04 9.67 -1.37
C GLU A 237 22.82 9.18 -0.15
N LYS A 238 22.21 8.33 0.68
CA LYS A 238 22.83 7.83 1.92
C LYS A 238 24.08 6.98 1.65
N TYR A 239 24.06 6.18 0.59
CA TYR A 239 25.11 5.20 0.29
C TYR A 239 26.00 5.58 -0.90
N GLY A 240 25.80 6.77 -1.48
CA GLY A 240 26.56 7.23 -2.66
C GLY A 240 26.39 6.30 -3.87
N ARG A 241 25.17 5.85 -4.11
CA ARG A 241 24.80 4.92 -5.20
C ARG A 241 24.01 5.64 -6.29
N ASN A 242 23.75 4.95 -7.39
CA ASN A 242 22.93 5.45 -8.49
C ASN A 242 22.15 4.32 -9.17
N THR A 243 21.46 3.51 -8.38
CA THR A 243 20.58 2.45 -8.90
C THR A 243 19.18 3.00 -9.16
N HIS A 244 18.56 2.53 -10.24
CA HIS A 244 17.17 2.82 -10.59
C HIS A 244 16.29 1.56 -10.50
N ASP A 245 16.80 0.52 -9.83
CA ASP A 245 16.17 -0.79 -9.80
C ASP A 245 15.71 -1.14 -8.38
N ILE A 246 14.48 -1.64 -8.31
CA ILE A 246 13.86 -2.18 -7.08
C ILE A 246 13.39 -3.61 -7.34
N CYS A 247 13.24 -4.39 -6.28
CA CYS A 247 12.70 -5.74 -6.34
C CYS A 247 11.33 -5.78 -5.68
N MET A 248 10.32 -6.27 -6.40
CA MET A 248 9.04 -6.65 -5.81
C MET A 248 9.10 -8.15 -5.50
N VAL A 249 8.99 -8.48 -4.22
CA VAL A 249 8.95 -9.87 -3.75
C VAL A 249 7.53 -10.37 -3.89
N VAL A 250 7.31 -11.38 -4.73
CA VAL A 250 5.98 -11.85 -5.16
C VAL A 250 5.78 -13.33 -4.87
N GLU A 251 4.52 -13.77 -4.88
CA GLU A 251 4.19 -15.19 -4.81
C GLU A 251 4.54 -15.89 -6.12
N ASP A 252 4.76 -17.20 -6.06
CA ASP A 252 4.80 -18.02 -7.26
C ASP A 252 3.35 -18.24 -7.72
N GLY A 253 2.97 -17.64 -8.85
CA GLY A 253 1.58 -17.61 -9.31
C GLY A 253 0.73 -16.59 -8.55
N GLU A 254 0.93 -15.31 -8.84
CA GLU A 254 0.18 -14.22 -8.23
C GLU A 254 -1.13 -13.93 -8.99
N ASP A 255 -2.26 -14.23 -8.37
CA ASP A 255 -3.58 -13.99 -8.97
C ASP A 255 -3.95 -12.51 -8.99
N ASN A 256 -3.45 -11.70 -8.05
CA ASN A 256 -3.69 -10.27 -8.00
C ASN A 256 -2.57 -9.46 -8.68
N GLU A 257 -1.94 -10.02 -9.72
CA GLU A 257 -0.79 -9.41 -10.39
C GLU A 257 -1.16 -8.09 -11.07
N CYS A 258 -2.37 -7.97 -11.63
CA CYS A 258 -2.83 -6.72 -12.27
C CYS A 258 -2.75 -5.52 -11.33
N ASP A 259 -3.06 -5.69 -10.04
CA ASP A 259 -2.90 -4.65 -9.02
C ASP A 259 -1.45 -4.17 -8.90
N GLN A 260 -0.51 -5.12 -8.88
CA GLN A 260 0.92 -4.85 -8.77
C GLN A 260 1.45 -4.15 -10.03
N ARG A 261 1.02 -4.59 -11.22
CA ARG A 261 1.46 -4.02 -12.50
C ARG A 261 1.10 -2.56 -12.67
N PHE A 262 0.00 -2.08 -12.09
CA PHE A 262 -0.31 -0.66 -12.10
C PHE A 262 0.72 0.17 -11.34
N LEU A 263 1.20 -0.32 -10.19
CA LEU A 263 2.26 0.33 -9.43
C LEU A 263 3.60 0.26 -10.17
N GLU A 264 3.95 -0.88 -10.77
CA GLU A 264 5.15 -1.01 -11.61
C GLU A 264 5.16 -0.02 -12.78
N SER A 265 4.01 0.11 -13.44
CA SER A 265 3.86 1.05 -14.55
C SER A 265 4.04 2.50 -14.08
N ALA A 266 3.49 2.86 -12.92
CA ALA A 266 3.66 4.18 -12.34
C ALA A 266 5.13 4.46 -11.96
N LEU A 267 5.83 3.48 -11.38
CA LEU A 267 7.26 3.59 -11.07
C LEU A 267 8.11 3.79 -12.32
N LEU A 268 7.86 3.01 -13.36
CA LEU A 268 8.63 3.09 -14.60
C LEU A 268 8.37 4.40 -15.34
N VAL A 269 7.10 4.75 -15.56
CA VAL A 269 6.72 5.90 -16.40
C VAL A 269 6.98 7.23 -15.70
N ASN A 270 6.69 7.32 -14.39
CA ASN A 270 6.77 8.61 -13.68
C ASN A 270 8.13 8.83 -13.01
N HIS A 271 8.89 7.77 -12.71
CA HIS A 271 10.14 7.87 -11.94
C HIS A 271 11.34 7.20 -12.61
N SER A 272 11.19 6.59 -13.79
CA SER A 272 12.25 5.82 -14.45
C SER A 272 12.81 4.69 -13.57
N ILE A 273 12.00 4.13 -12.67
CA ILE A 273 12.39 3.03 -11.77
C ILE A 273 11.94 1.70 -12.37
N ALA A 274 12.89 0.79 -12.58
CA ALA A 274 12.62 -0.56 -13.06
C ALA A 274 12.29 -1.50 -11.89
N VAL A 275 11.29 -2.35 -12.07
CA VAL A 275 10.84 -3.32 -11.06
C VAL A 275 11.20 -4.74 -11.49
N HIS A 276 11.94 -5.43 -10.65
CA HIS A 276 12.26 -6.85 -10.80
C HIS A 276 11.35 -7.69 -9.93
N ARG A 277 10.52 -8.55 -10.53
CA ARG A 277 9.64 -9.47 -9.79
C ARG A 277 10.42 -10.74 -9.46
N ARG A 278 10.49 -11.13 -8.18
CA ARG A 278 11.12 -12.37 -7.73
C ARG A 278 10.35 -13.03 -6.60
N THR A 279 10.28 -14.35 -6.60
CA THR A 279 9.85 -15.11 -5.41
C THR A 279 10.98 -15.18 -4.40
N LEU A 280 10.67 -15.46 -3.12
CA LEU A 280 11.71 -15.71 -2.11
C LEU A 280 12.64 -16.86 -2.51
N LYS A 281 12.11 -17.89 -3.17
CA LYS A 281 12.89 -19.03 -3.66
C LYS A 281 13.89 -18.60 -4.74
N GLN A 282 13.46 -17.79 -5.71
CA GLN A 282 14.36 -17.26 -6.73
C GLN A 282 15.42 -16.34 -6.12
N LEU A 283 15.07 -15.54 -5.12
CA LEU A 283 16.04 -14.71 -4.40
C LEU A 283 17.08 -15.57 -3.66
N ALA A 284 16.67 -16.67 -3.04
CA ALA A 284 17.59 -17.59 -2.39
C ALA A 284 18.66 -18.15 -3.35
N GLU A 285 18.32 -18.33 -4.62
CA GLU A 285 19.22 -18.88 -5.64
C GLU A 285 20.06 -17.82 -6.36
N GLN A 286 19.54 -16.60 -6.49
CA GLN A 286 20.07 -15.59 -7.42
C GLN A 286 20.68 -14.36 -6.73
N LEU A 287 20.36 -14.15 -5.45
CA LEU A 287 20.79 -12.96 -4.72
C LEU A 287 22.29 -13.03 -4.41
N LEU A 288 23.01 -12.00 -4.83
CA LEU A 288 24.39 -11.76 -4.43
C LEU A 288 24.43 -10.65 -3.37
N PHE A 289 25.10 -10.94 -2.26
CA PHE A 289 25.26 -10.04 -1.13
C PHE A 289 26.74 -9.72 -0.90
N ASP A 290 27.08 -8.44 -0.93
CA ASP A 290 28.42 -7.98 -0.59
C ASP A 290 28.51 -7.70 0.91
N GLU A 291 29.32 -8.47 1.63
CA GLU A 291 29.48 -8.34 3.08
C GLU A 291 30.05 -7.00 3.54
N LYS A 292 30.86 -6.35 2.70
CA LYS A 292 31.53 -5.10 3.04
C LYS A 292 30.63 -3.91 2.80
N THR A 293 29.96 -3.87 1.65
CA THR A 293 29.09 -2.74 1.29
C THR A 293 27.65 -2.94 1.71
N LYS A 294 27.27 -4.16 2.10
CA LYS A 294 25.90 -4.61 2.40
C LYS A 294 24.94 -4.43 1.20
N VAL A 295 25.48 -4.25 0.00
CA VAL A 295 24.73 -4.12 -1.24
C VAL A 295 24.21 -5.47 -1.68
N VAL A 296 22.99 -5.49 -2.21
CA VAL A 296 22.38 -6.66 -2.83
C VAL A 296 22.25 -6.44 -4.33
N SER A 297 22.60 -7.46 -5.10
CA SER A 297 22.36 -7.50 -6.54
C SER A 297 21.67 -8.79 -6.97
N ILE A 298 20.82 -8.70 -7.99
CA ILE A 298 20.14 -9.86 -8.62
C ILE A 298 20.33 -9.81 -10.14
N PRO A 299 20.24 -10.94 -10.86
CA PRO A 299 20.25 -10.96 -12.32
C PRO A 299 19.14 -10.08 -12.88
N ASN A 300 19.44 -9.25 -13.89
CA ASN A 300 18.46 -8.41 -14.54
C ASN A 300 17.39 -9.24 -15.25
N LEU A 301 16.14 -8.76 -15.26
CA LEU A 301 15.05 -9.47 -15.93
C LEU A 301 15.24 -9.55 -17.46
N VAL A 302 15.78 -8.51 -18.10
CA VAL A 302 15.92 -8.44 -19.57
C VAL A 302 17.25 -9.01 -20.03
N ASP A 303 18.32 -8.78 -19.26
CA ASP A 303 19.65 -9.32 -19.51
C ASP A 303 20.15 -10.11 -18.29
N PRO A 304 19.84 -11.41 -18.19
CA PRO A 304 20.21 -12.22 -17.02
C PRO A 304 21.72 -12.34 -16.76
N GLN A 305 22.57 -11.97 -17.72
CA GLN A 305 24.03 -11.94 -17.51
C GLN A 305 24.48 -10.69 -16.72
N ARG A 306 23.62 -9.66 -16.67
CA ARG A 306 23.89 -8.41 -15.96
C ARG A 306 23.35 -8.48 -14.53
N MET A 307 24.24 -8.38 -13.55
CA MET A 307 23.83 -8.15 -12.16
C MET A 307 23.35 -6.72 -11.96
N THR A 308 22.24 -6.56 -11.26
CA THR A 308 21.58 -5.28 -11.00
C THR A 308 21.46 -5.07 -9.51
N GLU A 309 21.97 -3.94 -9.01
CA GLU A 309 21.83 -3.55 -7.61
C GLU A 309 20.39 -3.15 -7.28
N ILE A 310 19.89 -3.64 -6.14
CA ILE A 310 18.53 -3.37 -5.68
C ILE A 310 18.55 -2.41 -4.50
N SER A 311 17.85 -1.28 -4.67
CA SER A 311 17.71 -0.25 -3.63
C SER A 311 16.55 -0.48 -2.67
N VAL A 312 15.47 -1.09 -3.14
CA VAL A 312 14.24 -1.32 -2.36
C VAL A 312 13.74 -2.74 -2.60
N PHE A 313 13.40 -3.44 -1.52
CA PHE A 313 12.62 -4.67 -1.55
C PHE A 313 11.19 -4.38 -1.08
N TYR A 314 10.23 -4.42 -2.01
CA TYR A 314 8.81 -4.25 -1.72
C TYR A 314 8.14 -5.62 -1.64
N PHE A 315 7.66 -6.00 -0.46
CA PHE A 315 7.06 -7.30 -0.22
C PHE A 315 5.57 -7.29 -0.56
N ARG A 316 5.24 -8.00 -1.64
CA ARG A 316 3.89 -8.47 -2.00
C ARG A 316 3.71 -9.96 -1.71
N ALA A 317 4.68 -10.58 -1.03
CA ALA A 317 4.67 -11.94 -0.50
C ALA A 317 5.39 -11.94 0.87
N GLY A 318 5.65 -13.12 1.45
CA GLY A 318 6.34 -13.23 2.74
C GLY A 318 5.48 -12.89 3.97
N TYR A 319 4.17 -12.72 3.80
CA TYR A 319 3.20 -12.49 4.87
C TYR A 319 2.49 -13.77 5.36
N GLY A 320 2.78 -14.92 4.75
CA GLY A 320 2.22 -16.22 5.13
C GLY A 320 3.24 -17.35 4.97
N PRO A 321 3.07 -18.47 5.70
CA PRO A 321 4.04 -19.57 5.73
C PRO A 321 4.22 -20.26 4.37
N SER A 322 3.16 -20.33 3.54
CA SER A 322 3.20 -20.92 2.21
C SER A 322 4.18 -20.22 1.25
N HIS A 323 4.59 -18.99 1.53
CA HIS A 323 5.55 -18.24 0.71
C HIS A 323 7.00 -18.65 0.97
N TYR A 324 7.24 -19.41 2.05
CA TYR A 324 8.54 -19.92 2.45
C TYR A 324 8.60 -21.42 2.17
N THR A 325 8.82 -21.78 0.90
CA THR A 325 8.77 -23.18 0.43
C THR A 325 9.80 -24.10 1.08
N ASP A 326 10.91 -23.55 1.56
CA ASP A 326 11.94 -24.25 2.34
C ASP A 326 12.80 -23.23 3.13
N ASP A 327 13.79 -23.71 3.89
CA ASP A 327 14.64 -22.86 4.73
C ASP A 327 15.50 -21.87 3.93
N SER A 328 15.80 -22.13 2.65
CA SER A 328 16.56 -21.17 1.84
C SER A 328 15.79 -19.86 1.60
N CYS A 329 14.46 -19.90 1.64
CA CYS A 329 13.63 -18.68 1.62
C CYS A 329 13.83 -17.83 2.88
N TRP A 330 14.05 -18.45 4.04
CA TRP A 330 14.33 -17.74 5.29
C TRP A 330 15.73 -17.14 5.29
N ASP A 331 16.71 -17.87 4.75
CA ASP A 331 18.06 -17.34 4.54
C ASP A 331 18.05 -16.12 3.62
N ALA A 332 17.30 -16.19 2.50
CA ALA A 332 17.13 -15.05 1.60
C ALA A 332 16.46 -13.86 2.30
N ARG A 333 15.39 -14.10 3.07
CA ARG A 333 14.70 -13.05 3.82
C ARG A 333 15.66 -12.38 4.82
N LYS A 334 16.44 -13.16 5.57
CA LYS A 334 17.45 -12.65 6.50
C LYS A 334 18.53 -11.84 5.77
N ARG A 335 18.99 -12.29 4.60
CA ARG A 335 20.01 -11.59 3.81
C ARG A 335 19.52 -10.24 3.28
N ILE A 336 18.27 -10.19 2.82
CA ILE A 336 17.59 -8.95 2.45
C ILE A 336 17.55 -8.00 3.65
N GLU A 337 17.17 -8.51 4.82
CA GLU A 337 17.06 -7.74 6.05
C GLU A 337 18.41 -7.11 6.46
N GLN A 338 19.49 -7.90 6.38
CA GLN A 338 20.86 -7.47 6.65
C GLN A 338 21.39 -6.44 5.65
N SER A 339 20.79 -6.34 4.46
CA SER A 339 21.27 -5.47 3.38
C SER A 339 20.96 -3.99 3.58
N ALA A 340 21.78 -3.14 2.95
CA ALA A 340 21.58 -1.69 2.93
C ALA A 340 20.27 -1.27 2.24
N ALA A 341 19.68 -2.15 1.40
CA ALA A 341 18.44 -1.87 0.72
C ALA A 341 17.32 -1.51 1.70
N VAL A 342 16.41 -0.65 1.27
CA VAL A 342 15.20 -0.30 2.00
C VAL A 342 14.22 -1.48 1.91
N LYS A 343 13.61 -1.87 3.03
CA LYS A 343 12.58 -2.90 3.04
C LYS A 343 11.22 -2.25 3.22
N CYS A 344 10.21 -2.80 2.56
CA CYS A 344 8.82 -2.40 2.71
C CYS A 344 7.93 -3.65 2.78
N PRO A 345 7.68 -4.20 3.98
CA PRO A 345 8.25 -3.80 5.27
C PRO A 345 9.57 -4.52 5.61
N SER A 346 10.36 -3.93 6.51
CA SER A 346 11.36 -4.61 7.32
C SER A 346 10.69 -5.61 8.28
N ILE A 347 11.47 -6.50 8.89
CA ILE A 347 10.98 -7.46 9.88
C ILE A 347 10.37 -6.75 11.10
N PRO A 348 11.01 -5.74 11.73
CA PRO A 348 10.38 -5.00 12.83
C PRO A 348 9.04 -4.35 12.42
N GLN A 349 8.95 -3.80 11.21
CA GLN A 349 7.72 -3.22 10.68
C GLN A 349 6.63 -4.28 10.44
N GLN A 350 7.00 -5.49 9.98
CA GLN A 350 6.06 -6.60 9.82
C GLN A 350 5.55 -7.10 11.18
N LEU A 351 6.43 -7.22 12.18
CA LEU A 351 6.06 -7.63 13.54
C LEU A 351 5.17 -6.58 14.24
N ALA A 352 5.42 -5.29 14.01
CA ALA A 352 4.60 -4.20 14.53
C ALA A 352 3.14 -4.23 14.03
N GLY A 353 2.88 -4.85 12.87
CA GLY A 353 1.53 -5.06 12.33
C GLY A 353 0.82 -6.32 12.79
N THR A 354 1.42 -7.10 13.71
CA THR A 354 0.77 -8.32 14.20
C THR A 354 -0.47 -7.99 15.03
N LYS A 355 -1.49 -8.85 14.96
CA LYS A 355 -2.73 -8.72 15.77
C LYS A 355 -2.42 -8.67 17.27
N LYS A 356 -1.37 -9.37 17.73
CA LYS A 356 -0.93 -9.31 19.12
C LYS A 356 -0.46 -7.91 19.51
N VAL A 357 0.36 -7.25 18.69
CA VAL A 357 0.81 -5.88 18.94
C VAL A 357 -0.38 -4.90 18.93
N GLN A 358 -1.31 -5.04 17.99
CA GLN A 358 -2.54 -4.23 17.98
C GLN A 358 -3.38 -4.42 19.25
N GLN A 359 -3.50 -5.66 19.74
CA GLN A 359 -4.19 -5.98 20.99
C GLN A 359 -3.53 -5.33 22.20
N LEU A 360 -2.20 -5.21 22.22
CA LEU A 360 -1.48 -4.59 23.34
C LEU A 360 -1.82 -3.11 23.52
N TRP A 361 -2.00 -2.34 22.44
CA TRP A 361 -2.41 -0.93 22.55
C TRP A 361 -3.79 -0.76 23.19
N TYR A 362 -4.66 -1.76 23.03
CA TYR A 362 -5.97 -1.80 23.68
C TYR A 362 -5.85 -2.16 25.16
N SER A 363 -5.09 -3.21 25.51
CA SER A 363 -4.97 -3.68 26.89
C SER A 363 -4.09 -2.79 27.78
N ASP A 364 -3.09 -2.14 27.19
CA ASP A 364 -2.21 -1.20 27.86
C ASP A 364 -2.11 0.11 27.07
N PRO A 365 -3.06 1.05 27.30
CA PRO A 365 -3.06 2.35 26.64
C PRO A 365 -1.80 3.19 26.90
N SER A 366 -1.00 2.88 27.93
CA SER A 366 0.25 3.60 28.20
C SER A 366 1.31 3.36 27.11
N LEU A 367 1.17 2.28 26.33
CA LEU A 367 2.05 2.01 25.19
C LEU A 367 1.95 3.09 24.11
N MET A 368 0.77 3.67 23.89
CA MET A 368 0.60 4.73 22.90
C MET A 368 1.48 5.96 23.24
N THR A 369 1.48 6.39 24.50
CA THR A 369 2.30 7.52 24.94
C THR A 369 3.77 7.16 25.08
N ARG A 370 4.09 5.92 25.49
CA ARG A 370 5.47 5.38 25.44
C ARG A 370 6.06 5.49 24.03
N PHE A 371 5.28 5.13 23.02
CA PHE A 371 5.69 5.19 21.62
C PHE A 371 5.32 6.53 20.95
N GLY A 372 5.32 7.60 21.73
CA GLY A 372 5.42 8.97 21.22
C GLY A 372 4.11 9.61 20.78
N LEU A 373 2.96 8.99 21.05
CA LEU A 373 1.68 9.67 20.88
C LEU A 373 1.44 10.69 22.00
N THR A 374 0.83 11.82 21.67
CA THR A 374 0.28 12.73 22.71
C THR A 374 -0.96 12.10 23.34
N ASN A 375 -1.41 12.67 24.46
CA ASN A 375 -2.66 12.22 25.09
C ASN A 375 -3.84 12.42 24.14
N GLU A 376 -3.87 13.52 23.37
CA GLU A 376 -4.92 13.81 22.39
C GLU A 376 -4.92 12.80 21.24
N GLU A 377 -3.73 12.46 20.71
CA GLU A 377 -3.56 11.44 19.67
C GLU A 377 -4.02 10.05 20.18
N ALA A 378 -3.63 9.69 21.40
CA ALA A 378 -4.06 8.44 22.04
C ALA A 378 -5.58 8.41 22.28
N ASP A 379 -6.17 9.52 22.74
CA ASP A 379 -7.62 9.64 22.94
C ASP A 379 -8.40 9.51 21.65
N MET A 380 -7.91 10.10 20.57
CA MET A 380 -8.47 9.94 19.22
C MET A 380 -8.46 8.47 18.81
N MET A 381 -7.31 7.81 18.91
CA MET A 381 -7.17 6.40 18.52
C MET A 381 -8.09 5.47 19.32
N ARG A 382 -8.24 5.70 20.64
CA ARG A 382 -9.12 4.91 21.51
C ARG A 382 -10.60 4.95 21.12
N GLN A 383 -11.06 6.02 20.47
CA GLN A 383 -12.45 6.12 20.00
C GLN A 383 -12.77 5.10 18.91
N HIS A 384 -11.74 4.53 18.26
CA HIS A 384 -11.87 3.56 17.17
C HIS A 384 -11.54 2.13 17.60
N PHE A 385 -11.24 1.87 18.88
CA PHE A 385 -10.93 0.51 19.32
C PHE A 385 -12.18 -0.37 19.45
N ALA A 386 -12.13 -1.54 18.83
CA ALA A 386 -12.94 -2.67 19.21
C ALA A 386 -12.38 -3.33 20.47
N VAL A 387 -13.21 -4.08 21.19
CA VAL A 387 -12.77 -4.90 22.33
C VAL A 387 -11.82 -5.98 21.84
N GLN A 388 -10.65 -6.09 22.45
CA GLN A 388 -9.65 -7.12 22.15
C GLN A 388 -9.23 -7.81 23.45
N VAL A 389 -9.24 -9.13 23.47
CA VAL A 389 -8.96 -9.95 24.66
C VAL A 389 -7.87 -10.95 24.32
N ASP A 390 -6.89 -11.09 25.20
CA ASP A 390 -5.90 -12.16 25.12
C ASP A 390 -6.50 -13.44 25.76
N PRO A 391 -6.72 -14.52 25.00
CA PRO A 391 -7.31 -15.73 25.55
C PRO A 391 -6.42 -16.42 26.58
N SER A 392 -5.11 -16.15 26.62
CA SER A 392 -4.19 -16.71 27.61
C SER A 392 -4.32 -16.08 29.01
N THR A 393 -4.98 -14.91 29.10
CA THR A 393 -5.22 -14.20 30.37
C THR A 393 -6.66 -14.29 30.85
N ALA A 394 -7.54 -14.93 30.07
CA ALA A 394 -8.87 -15.26 30.52
C ALA A 394 -8.75 -16.31 31.64
N GLU A 395 -9.13 -15.95 32.87
CA GLU A 395 -9.32 -16.93 33.94
C GLU A 395 -10.29 -18.01 33.43
N GLU A 396 -9.96 -19.29 33.63
CA GLU A 396 -10.89 -20.40 33.40
C GLU A 396 -12.11 -20.21 34.31
N THR A 397 -13.13 -19.52 33.81
CA THR A 397 -14.43 -19.35 34.49
C THR A 397 -15.30 -20.59 34.39
#